data_AF-A0A3A8M6X8-F1
#
_entry.id   AF-A0A3A8M6X8-F1
#
_cell.length_a   1.000
_cell.length_b   1.000
_cell.length_c   1.000
_cell.angle_alpha   90.00
_cell.angle_beta   90.00
_cell.angle_gamma   90.00
#
_symmetry.space_group_name_H-M   'P 1'
#
loop_
_entity.id
_entity.type
_entity.pdbx_description
1 polymer ?
#
loop_
_entity_poly.entity_id
_entity_poly.type
_entity_poly.pdbx_seq_one_letter_code
_entity_poly.pdbx_strand_id
1 'polypeptide(L)'
;TNLANRALRQKIYEASTTRGSRGGEFDNTALVSRIMQLRADKAKLMGFPNFAAYNLTNQTAKTPEAVNAMLGKLAPAAVANAKREAADLQAMIDKEQKAARKPTFQLEPWDWAFYSEKVRQAKYNFDESQ
;
A
#
# COMPACT_ATOMS: atom_id res chain seq x y z
N THR A 1 -16.18 11.94 -10.76
CA THR A 1 -16.13 12.94 -9.66
C THR A 1 -14.71 13.01 -9.13
N ASN A 2 -13.84 13.80 -9.78
CA ASN A 2 -12.39 13.68 -9.59
C ASN A 2 -11.89 14.63 -8.49
N LEU A 3 -11.16 14.12 -7.49
CA LEU A 3 -10.56 14.88 -6.38
C LEU A 3 -9.34 15.70 -6.87
N ALA A 4 -9.59 16.72 -7.68
CA ALA A 4 -8.54 17.54 -8.30
C ALA A 4 -7.72 18.36 -7.27
N ASN A 5 -8.29 18.69 -6.12
CA ASN A 5 -7.57 19.39 -5.04
C ASN A 5 -6.59 18.43 -4.34
N ARG A 6 -5.28 18.65 -4.58
CA ARG A 6 -4.20 17.84 -3.99
C ARG A 6 -4.19 17.87 -2.46
N ALA A 7 -4.40 19.03 -1.85
CA ALA A 7 -4.42 19.15 -0.39
C ALA A 7 -5.56 18.34 0.22
N LEU A 8 -6.71 18.27 -0.47
CA LEU A 8 -7.82 17.41 -0.04
C LEU A 8 -7.46 15.92 -0.19
N ARG A 9 -6.80 15.52 -1.27
CA ARG A 9 -6.30 14.13 -1.42
C ARG A 9 -5.35 13.75 -0.30
N GLN A 10 -4.40 14.61 0.03
CA GLN A 10 -3.48 14.42 1.15
C GLN A 10 -4.24 14.25 2.47
N LYS A 11 -5.15 15.17 2.80
CA LYS A 11 -5.93 15.12 4.03
C LYS A 11 -6.75 13.82 4.13
N ILE A 12 -7.37 13.38 3.03
CA ILE A 12 -8.12 12.12 3.01
C ILE A 12 -7.19 10.92 3.17
N TYR A 13 -6.04 10.91 2.49
CA TYR A 13 -5.07 9.83 2.57
C TYR A 13 -4.52 9.68 3.99
N GLU A 14 -4.02 10.77 4.58
CA GLU A 14 -3.54 10.79 5.98
C GLU A 14 -4.66 10.40 6.94
N ALA A 15 -5.89 10.89 6.68
CA ALA A 15 -7.03 10.52 7.49
C ALA A 15 -7.36 9.02 7.39
N SER A 16 -7.05 8.40 6.25
CA SER A 16 -7.33 6.99 5.96
C SER A 16 -6.26 6.06 6.54
N THR A 17 -4.98 6.40 6.36
CA THR A 17 -3.84 5.56 6.77
C THR A 17 -3.62 5.54 8.27
N THR A 18 -4.05 6.59 8.97
CA THR A 18 -3.96 6.67 10.44
C THR A 18 -5.24 6.24 11.15
N ARG A 19 -6.22 5.65 10.45
CA ARG A 19 -7.42 5.12 11.11
C ARG A 19 -7.03 4.01 12.09
N GLY A 20 -7.55 4.10 13.31
CA GLY A 20 -7.29 3.11 14.35
C GLY A 20 -5.93 3.24 15.04
N SER A 21 -5.22 4.37 14.88
CA SER A 21 -3.88 4.59 15.48
C SER A 21 -3.63 6.03 15.93
N ARG A 22 -4.68 6.77 16.31
CA ARG A 22 -4.58 8.19 16.75
C ARG A 22 -4.75 8.42 18.25
N GLY A 23 -4.75 7.36 19.05
CA GLY A 23 -5.22 7.38 20.44
C GLY A 23 -6.75 7.46 20.54
N GLY A 24 -7.24 7.54 21.78
CA GLY A 24 -8.67 7.58 22.08
C GLY A 24 -9.36 6.23 21.99
N GLU A 25 -10.69 6.24 22.03
CA GLU A 25 -11.56 5.06 22.13
C GLU A 25 -11.37 4.06 20.97
N PHE A 26 -11.06 4.55 19.77
CA PHE A 26 -10.95 3.73 18.56
C PHE A 26 -9.51 3.36 18.19
N ASP A 27 -8.55 3.55 19.09
CA ASP A 27 -7.17 3.14 18.86
C ASP A 27 -7.00 1.61 19.01
N ASN A 28 -6.48 0.96 17.98
CA ASN A 28 -6.29 -0.48 17.88
C ASN A 28 -4.84 -0.92 18.16
N THR A 29 -3.90 -0.02 18.40
CA THR A 29 -2.46 -0.34 18.52
C THR A 29 -2.17 -1.26 19.72
N ALA A 30 -2.77 -0.98 20.88
CA ALA A 30 -2.66 -1.82 22.06
C ALA A 30 -3.35 -3.18 21.86
N LEU A 31 -4.51 -3.19 21.20
CA LEU A 31 -5.25 -4.40 20.87
C LEU A 31 -4.45 -5.31 19.92
N VAL A 32 -3.90 -4.77 18.84
CA VAL A 32 -3.06 -5.51 17.89
C VAL A 32 -1.83 -6.08 18.60
N SER A 33 -1.15 -5.28 19.44
CA SER A 33 -0.01 -5.74 20.25
C SER A 33 -0.39 -6.92 21.14
N ARG A 34 -1.55 -6.83 21.82
CA ARG A 34 -2.06 -7.93 22.67
C ARG A 34 -2.38 -9.17 21.86
N ILE A 35 -3.00 -9.04 20.68
CA ILE A 35 -3.29 -10.16 19.79
C ILE A 35 -1.99 -10.82 19.32
N MET A 36 -0.94 -10.04 18.98
CA MET A 36 0.35 -10.61 18.58
C MET A 36 0.98 -11.42 19.71
N GLN A 37 0.96 -10.91 20.94
CA GLN A 37 1.44 -11.64 22.11
C GLN A 37 0.67 -12.95 22.30
N LEU A 38 -0.66 -12.89 22.30
CA LEU A 38 -1.51 -14.08 22.47
C LEU A 38 -1.30 -15.11 21.35
N ARG A 39 -1.04 -14.66 20.12
CA ARG A 39 -0.69 -15.55 19.00
C ARG A 39 0.65 -16.25 19.20
N ALA A 40 1.65 -15.54 19.70
CA ALA A 40 2.95 -16.12 20.03
C ALA A 40 2.82 -17.14 21.17
N ASP A 41 2.11 -16.80 22.25
CA ASP A 41 1.86 -17.69 23.39
C ASP A 41 1.12 -18.96 22.94
N LYS A 42 0.07 -18.81 22.11
CA LYS A 42 -0.67 -19.94 21.54
C LYS A 42 0.23 -20.88 20.74
N ALA A 43 1.11 -20.34 19.89
CA ALA A 43 2.02 -21.17 19.10
C ALA A 43 2.98 -21.95 19.99
N LYS A 44 3.54 -21.30 21.01
CA LYS A 44 4.45 -21.92 21.99
C LYS A 44 3.77 -23.06 22.75
N LEU A 45 2.53 -22.86 23.20
CA LEU A 45 1.74 -23.90 23.87
C LEU A 45 1.48 -25.11 22.98
N MET A 46 1.39 -24.90 21.67
CA MET A 46 1.19 -25.95 20.67
C MET A 46 2.52 -26.57 20.17
N GLY A 47 3.67 -26.18 20.74
CA GLY A 47 4.98 -26.70 20.35
C GLY A 47 5.58 -26.09 19.08
N PHE A 48 5.07 -24.96 18.59
CA PHE A 48 5.57 -24.28 17.39
C PHE A 48 6.45 -23.08 17.75
N PRO A 49 7.45 -22.74 16.90
CA PRO A 49 8.37 -21.63 17.17
C PRO A 49 7.70 -20.25 17.07
N ASN A 50 6.65 -20.12 16.26
CA ASN A 50 5.89 -18.87 16.12
C ASN A 50 4.50 -19.15 15.53
N PHE A 51 3.64 -18.12 15.53
CA PHE A 51 2.27 -18.26 15.05
C PHE A 51 2.16 -18.56 13.55
N ALA A 52 3.08 -18.09 12.73
CA ALA A 52 3.07 -18.39 11.29
C ALA A 52 3.33 -19.89 11.04
N ALA A 53 4.31 -20.48 11.72
CA ALA A 53 4.60 -21.92 11.66
C ALA A 53 3.38 -22.74 12.13
N TYR A 54 2.74 -22.34 13.23
CA TYR A 54 1.51 -22.97 13.70
C TYR A 54 0.36 -22.87 12.68
N ASN A 55 0.09 -21.69 12.13
CA ASN A 55 -1.04 -21.44 11.26
C ASN A 55 -0.92 -22.15 9.91
N LEU A 56 0.30 -22.27 9.38
CA LEU A 56 0.56 -22.82 8.05
C LEU A 56 0.48 -24.35 7.97
N THR A 57 0.45 -25.06 9.11
CA THR A 57 0.31 -26.52 9.19
C THR A 57 -0.83 -27.06 8.29
N ASN A 58 -1.98 -26.39 8.33
CA ASN A 58 -3.18 -26.75 7.58
C ASN A 58 -3.35 -25.96 6.26
N GLN A 59 -2.34 -25.17 5.87
CA GLN A 59 -2.37 -24.38 4.63
C GLN A 59 -1.55 -25.07 3.54
N THR A 60 -1.71 -24.63 2.29
CA THR A 60 -0.98 -25.20 1.14
C THR A 60 0.52 -24.89 1.20
N ALA A 61 0.90 -23.70 1.71
CA ALA A 61 2.30 -23.28 1.74
C ALA A 61 3.15 -24.04 2.78
N LYS A 62 2.52 -24.66 3.79
CA LYS A 62 3.12 -25.49 4.86
C LYS A 62 4.10 -24.80 5.81
N THR A 63 5.01 -23.96 5.33
CA THR A 63 6.03 -23.31 6.18
C THR A 63 6.19 -21.82 5.87
N PRO A 64 6.61 -21.00 6.86
CA PRO A 64 6.91 -19.59 6.65
C PRO A 64 8.00 -19.37 5.59
N GLU A 65 8.98 -20.26 5.50
CA GLU A 65 10.09 -20.17 4.54
C GLU A 65 9.58 -20.31 3.11
N ALA A 66 8.64 -21.23 2.86
CA ALA A 66 8.03 -21.38 1.54
C ALA A 66 7.24 -20.13 1.13
N VAL A 67 6.50 -19.53 2.08
CA VAL A 67 5.78 -18.25 1.86
C VAL A 67 6.77 -17.13 1.54
N ASN A 68 7.80 -16.95 2.36
CA ASN A 68 8.81 -15.91 2.18
C ASN A 68 9.61 -16.10 0.89
N ALA A 69 9.93 -17.33 0.51
CA ALA A 69 10.61 -17.63 -0.75
C ALA A 69 9.73 -17.28 -1.96
N MET A 70 8.43 -17.60 -1.91
CA MET A 70 7.51 -17.24 -2.99
C MET A 70 7.35 -15.73 -3.13
N LEU A 71 7.05 -15.03 -2.04
CA LEU A 71 6.91 -13.56 -2.05
C LEU A 71 8.23 -12.87 -2.41
N GLY A 72 9.35 -13.40 -1.93
CA GLY A 72 10.70 -12.92 -2.24
C GLY A 72 11.07 -13.03 -3.72
N LYS A 73 10.57 -14.06 -4.43
CA LYS A 73 10.72 -14.17 -5.89
C LYS A 73 9.92 -13.11 -6.65
N LEU A 74 8.75 -12.73 -6.14
CA LEU A 74 7.86 -11.75 -6.76
C LEU A 74 8.32 -10.30 -6.52
N ALA A 75 8.89 -10.03 -5.34
CA ALA A 75 9.19 -8.68 -4.89
C ALA A 75 10.10 -7.87 -5.84
N PRO A 76 11.21 -8.39 -6.39
CA PRO A 76 12.08 -7.61 -7.29
C PRO A 76 11.36 -7.10 -8.54
N ALA A 77 10.57 -7.97 -9.18
CA ALA A 77 9.81 -7.62 -10.37
C ALA A 77 8.69 -6.62 -10.04
N ALA A 78 7.98 -6.83 -8.92
CA ALA A 78 6.95 -5.89 -8.45
C ALA A 78 7.53 -4.50 -8.16
N VAL A 79 8.68 -4.42 -7.48
CA VAL A 79 9.37 -3.16 -7.18
C VAL A 79 9.86 -2.48 -8.47
N ALA A 80 10.41 -3.24 -9.42
CA ALA A 80 10.82 -2.69 -10.71
C ALA A 80 9.64 -2.09 -11.48
N ASN A 81 8.47 -2.75 -11.45
CA ASN A 81 7.24 -2.24 -12.05
C ASN A 81 6.77 -0.97 -11.34
N ALA A 82 6.68 -0.98 -10.01
CA ALA A 82 6.28 0.19 -9.22
C ALA A 82 7.18 1.41 -9.46
N LYS A 83 8.50 1.22 -9.66
CA LYS A 83 9.43 2.30 -10.02
C LYS A 83 9.16 2.87 -11.41
N ARG A 84 8.86 2.02 -12.40
CA ARG A 84 8.49 2.47 -13.75
C ARG A 84 7.19 3.25 -13.74
N GLU A 85 6.19 2.75 -13.02
CA GLU A 85 4.91 3.43 -12.83
C GLU A 85 5.11 4.78 -12.12
N ALA A 86 5.89 4.84 -11.04
CA ALA A 86 6.21 6.10 -10.36
C ALA A 86 6.83 7.13 -11.32
N ALA A 87 7.75 6.70 -12.18
CA ALA A 87 8.36 7.58 -13.18
C ALA A 87 7.35 8.09 -14.21
N ASP A 88 6.44 7.24 -14.68
CA ASP A 88 5.35 7.64 -15.56
C ASP A 88 4.42 8.68 -14.89
N LEU A 89 4.07 8.46 -13.61
CA LEU A 89 3.23 9.39 -12.85
C LEU A 89 3.94 10.73 -12.62
N GLN A 90 5.23 10.71 -12.26
CA GLN A 90 6.04 11.91 -12.09
C GLN A 90 6.14 12.72 -13.39
N ALA A 91 6.38 12.04 -14.52
CA ALA A 91 6.41 12.70 -15.82
C ALA A 91 5.06 13.36 -16.18
N MET A 92 3.94 12.72 -15.80
CA MET A 92 2.61 13.31 -15.97
C MET A 92 2.43 14.56 -15.09
N ILE A 93 2.85 14.51 -13.83
CA ILE A 93 2.88 15.67 -12.93
C ILE A 93 3.66 16.82 -13.57
N ASP A 94 4.91 16.57 -13.98
CA ASP A 94 5.80 17.57 -14.55
C ASP A 94 5.20 18.22 -15.81
N LYS A 95 4.60 17.40 -16.69
CA LYS A 95 3.93 17.86 -17.90
C LYS A 95 2.76 18.80 -17.58
N GLU A 96 1.89 18.43 -16.64
CA GLU A 96 0.73 19.24 -16.26
C GLU A 96 1.13 20.54 -15.57
N GLN A 97 2.10 20.50 -14.65
CA GLN A 97 2.57 21.71 -13.97
C GLN A 97 3.23 22.68 -14.95
N LYS A 98 4.05 22.17 -15.89
CA LYS A 98 4.64 22.97 -16.96
C LYS A 98 3.57 23.64 -17.83
N ALA A 99 2.54 22.90 -18.25
CA ALA A 99 1.43 23.45 -19.03
C ALA A 99 0.66 24.54 -18.26
N ALA A 100 0.51 24.37 -16.95
CA ALA A 100 -0.13 25.35 -16.06
C ALA A 100 0.78 26.50 -15.61
N ARG A 101 2.06 26.53 -16.05
CA ARG A 101 3.09 27.48 -15.57
C ARG A 101 3.23 27.51 -14.04
N LYS A 102 3.12 26.34 -13.41
CA LYS A 102 3.24 26.14 -11.96
C LYS A 102 4.54 25.38 -11.64
N PRO A 103 5.10 25.56 -10.44
CA PRO A 103 6.21 24.73 -9.99
C PRO A 103 5.79 23.25 -9.94
N THR A 104 6.70 22.35 -10.30
CA THR A 104 6.48 20.91 -10.14
C THR A 104 6.54 20.50 -8.68
N PHE A 105 6.05 19.29 -8.38
CA PHE A 105 6.14 18.65 -7.08
C PHE A 105 6.49 17.18 -7.22
N GLN A 106 7.06 16.61 -6.15
CA GLN A 106 7.36 15.19 -6.08
C GLN A 106 6.08 14.38 -5.88
N LEU A 107 5.99 13.26 -6.58
CA LEU A 107 4.94 12.27 -6.44
C LEU A 107 4.87 11.77 -4.99
N GLU A 108 3.69 11.84 -4.40
CA GLU A 108 3.41 11.35 -3.04
C GLU A 108 2.33 10.26 -3.08
N PRO A 109 2.15 9.47 -2.00
CA PRO A 109 1.17 8.37 -2.00
C PRO A 109 -0.27 8.77 -2.35
N TRP A 110 -0.70 9.97 -1.95
CA TRP A 110 -2.05 10.49 -2.24
C TRP A 110 -2.22 10.99 -3.69
N ASP A 111 -1.15 11.05 -4.45
CA ASP A 111 -1.16 11.44 -5.86
C ASP A 111 -1.31 10.23 -6.78
N TRP A 112 -1.00 9.01 -6.30
CA TRP A 112 -0.92 7.80 -7.12
C TRP A 112 -2.21 7.52 -7.91
N ALA A 113 -3.33 7.31 -7.22
CA ALA A 113 -4.61 7.00 -7.87
C ALA A 113 -5.05 8.08 -8.88
N PHE A 114 -4.85 9.36 -8.52
CA PHE A 114 -5.23 10.48 -9.38
C PHE A 114 -4.42 10.52 -10.68
N TYR A 115 -3.11 10.33 -10.60
CA TYR A 115 -2.24 10.36 -11.77
C TYR A 115 -2.23 9.04 -12.55
N SER A 116 -2.49 7.90 -11.90
CA SER A 116 -2.69 6.61 -12.57
C SER A 116 -3.83 6.69 -13.58
N GLU A 117 -4.96 7.28 -13.22
CA GLU A 117 -6.08 7.47 -14.16
C GLU A 117 -5.69 8.36 -15.34
N LYS A 118 -4.93 9.42 -15.09
CA LYS A 118 -4.47 10.33 -16.15
C LYS A 118 -3.49 9.65 -17.11
N VAL A 119 -2.56 8.87 -16.58
CA VAL A 119 -1.62 8.08 -17.39
C VAL A 119 -2.38 7.02 -18.18
N ARG A 120 -3.38 6.37 -17.58
CA ARG A 120 -4.21 5.37 -18.26
C ARG A 120 -5.00 5.99 -19.42
N GLN A 121 -5.68 7.11 -19.19
CA GLN A 121 -6.40 7.86 -20.23
C GLN A 121 -5.45 8.28 -21.35
N ALA A 122 -4.28 8.82 -21.02
CA ALA A 122 -3.30 9.29 -22.01
C ALA A 122 -2.67 8.15 -22.83
N LYS A 123 -2.41 6.98 -22.23
CA LYS A 123 -1.76 5.85 -22.89
C LYS A 123 -2.73 4.97 -23.69
N TYR A 124 -3.97 4.83 -23.22
CA TYR A 124 -4.90 3.81 -23.74
C TYR A 124 -6.23 4.37 -24.21
N ASN A 125 -6.47 5.68 -24.12
CA ASN A 125 -7.76 6.32 -24.44
C ASN A 125 -8.95 5.67 -23.70
N PHE A 126 -8.70 5.18 -22.48
CA PHE A 126 -9.67 4.48 -21.64
C PHE A 126 -9.95 5.29 -20.37
N ASP A 127 -11.23 5.47 -20.04
CA ASP A 127 -11.71 6.17 -18.85
C ASP A 127 -12.51 5.18 -17.98
N GLU A 128 -12.05 4.91 -16.74
CA GLU A 128 -12.71 4.00 -15.79
C GLU A 128 -14.06 4.54 -15.27
N SER A 129 -14.38 5.82 -15.56
CA SER A 129 -15.66 6.43 -15.18
C SER A 129 -16.78 6.31 -16.24
N GLN A 130 -16.50 5.61 -17.34
CA GLN A 130 -17.47 5.17 -18.35
C GLN A 130 -17.95 3.75 -18.03
#